data_AF-A0A354BF16-F1
#
_entry.id   AF-A0A354BF16-F1
#
_cell.length_a   1.000
_cell.length_b   1.000
_cell.length_c   1.000
_cell.angle_alpha   90.00
_cell.angle_beta   90.00
_cell.angle_gamma   90.00
#
_symmetry.space_group_name_H-M   'P 1'
#
loop_
_entity.id
_entity.type
_entity.pdbx_description
1 polymer ?
#
loop_
_entity_poly.entity_id
_entity_poly.type
_entity_poly.pdbx_seq_one_letter_code
_entity_poly.pdbx_strand_id
1 'polypeptide(L)'
;SNILLQGLDRCELTKEHFDKPYREATIRVTPMHTEEGLTKDVRKALIDVLGRYLEQREDSAAWQGFFREEVSDEVLVNTLSTYLDCTPLEKQFLLEAEGLHQRARRLNDLVQFMLHEHQGLKGWD
;
A
#
# COMPACT_ATOMS: atom_id res chain seq x y z
N SER A 1 -15.27 16.82 -17.20
CA SER A 1 -14.09 17.46 -16.60
C SER A 1 -13.25 16.40 -15.93
N ASN A 2 -11.92 16.47 -16.08
CA ASN A 2 -11.01 15.58 -15.35
C ASN A 2 -10.63 16.27 -14.03
N ILE A 3 -10.69 15.53 -12.93
CA ILE A 3 -10.31 16.00 -11.59
C ILE A 3 -9.05 15.25 -11.19
N LEU A 4 -8.00 15.98 -10.80
CA LEU A 4 -6.81 15.42 -10.18
C LEU A 4 -6.97 15.44 -8.67
N LEU A 5 -6.64 14.33 -8.01
CA LEU A 5 -6.78 14.17 -6.56
C LEU A 5 -5.43 13.80 -5.93
N GLN A 6 -5.22 14.28 -4.70
CA GLN A 6 -4.11 13.93 -3.85
C GLN A 6 -4.66 13.53 -2.47
N GLY A 7 -4.21 12.40 -1.94
CA GLY A 7 -4.53 12.01 -0.56
C GLY A 7 -3.90 12.98 0.44
N LEU A 8 -4.66 13.39 1.45
CA LEU A 8 -4.20 14.30 2.51
C LEU A 8 -3.94 13.52 3.80
N ASP A 9 -5.02 13.16 4.49
CA ASP A 9 -4.98 12.41 5.74
C ASP A 9 -6.02 11.29 5.71
N ARG A 10 -5.83 10.32 6.60
CA ARG A 10 -6.83 9.30 6.85
C ARG A 10 -7.97 9.88 7.65
N CYS A 11 -9.17 9.36 7.42
CA CYS A 11 -10.32 9.75 8.21
C CYS A 11 -11.28 8.58 8.42
N GLU A 12 -11.99 8.64 9.53
CA GLU A 12 -13.06 7.71 9.86
C GLU A 12 -14.40 8.41 9.63
N LEU A 13 -15.34 7.73 8.97
CA LEU A 13 -16.72 8.20 8.89
C LEU A 13 -17.39 8.01 10.24
N THR A 14 -17.91 9.11 10.79
CA THR A 14 -18.63 9.10 12.09
C THR A 14 -20.14 9.18 11.92
N LYS A 15 -20.61 9.81 10.84
CA LYS A 15 -22.05 9.94 10.53
C LYS A 15 -22.25 10.21 9.04
N GLU A 16 -23.27 9.60 8.44
CA GLU A 16 -23.73 9.91 7.08
C GLU A 16 -24.99 10.79 7.13
N HIS A 17 -25.13 11.69 6.14
CA HIS A 17 -26.28 12.58 5.93
C HIS A 17 -26.82 12.38 4.52
N PHE A 18 -28.14 12.50 4.36
CA PHE A 18 -28.86 12.08 3.15
C PHE A 18 -29.77 13.18 2.56
N ASP A 19 -29.57 14.44 2.98
CA ASP A 19 -30.45 15.57 2.64
C ASP A 19 -30.17 16.18 1.25
N LYS A 20 -29.10 15.75 0.58
CA LYS A 20 -28.61 16.33 -0.68
C LYS A 20 -28.48 15.27 -1.78
N PRO A 21 -28.42 15.67 -3.06
CA PRO A 21 -28.18 14.74 -4.18
C PRO A 21 -26.77 14.14 -4.22
N TYR A 22 -25.95 14.38 -3.18
CA TYR A 22 -24.63 13.81 -2.97
C TYR A 22 -24.51 13.32 -1.52
N ARG A 23 -23.65 12.33 -1.29
CA ARG A 23 -23.39 11.82 0.06
C ARG A 23 -22.59 12.84 0.84
N GLU A 24 -23.09 13.18 2.03
CA GLU A 24 -22.36 13.99 3.00
C GLU A 24 -22.04 13.12 4.22
N ALA A 25 -20.88 13.34 4.82
CA ALA A 25 -20.49 12.63 6.02
C ALA A 25 -19.73 13.55 6.98
N THR A 26 -19.94 13.33 8.28
CA THR A 26 -19.06 13.88 9.31
C THR A 26 -17.88 12.92 9.47
N ILE A 27 -16.67 13.45 9.33
CA ILE A 27 -15.44 12.66 9.44
C ILE A 27 -14.66 13.03 10.70
N ARG A 28 -13.91 12.06 11.23
CA ARG A 28 -12.83 12.28 12.17
C ARG A 28 -11.52 12.12 11.43
N VAL A 29 -10.70 13.17 11.38
CA VAL A 29 -9.38 13.10 10.76
C VAL A 29 -8.41 12.43 11.73
N THR A 30 -7.67 11.45 11.24
CA THR A 30 -6.55 10.82 11.94
C THR A 30 -5.28 11.43 11.35
N PRO A 31 -4.66 12.41 12.04
CA PRO A 31 -3.51 13.10 11.49
C PRO A 31 -2.37 12.12 11.23
N MET A 32 -1.69 12.29 10.11
CA MET A 32 -0.43 11.59 9.87
C MET A 32 0.57 12.01 10.95
N HIS A 33 0.83 11.13 11.91
CA HIS A 33 1.96 11.30 12.80
C HIS A 33 3.24 11.21 11.97
N THR A 34 4.24 12.03 12.29
CA THR A 34 5.60 11.83 11.79
C THR A 34 6.07 10.54 12.43
N GLU A 35 5.86 9.42 11.74
CA GLU A 35 6.26 8.14 12.28
C GLU A 35 7.77 8.00 12.25
N GLU A 36 8.33 7.37 13.28
CA GLU A 36 9.69 6.86 13.20
C GLU A 36 9.74 5.96 11.95
N GLY A 37 10.69 6.24 11.06
CA GLY A 37 10.89 5.48 9.83
C GLY A 37 11.03 3.98 10.12
N LEU A 38 10.89 3.17 9.07
CA LEU A 38 11.00 1.72 9.21
C LEU A 38 12.38 1.35 9.78
N THR A 39 12.41 0.34 10.66
CA THR A 39 13.69 -0.27 11.00
C THR A 39 14.35 -0.80 9.72
N LYS A 40 15.70 -0.77 9.68
CA LYS A 40 16.46 -1.21 8.51
C LYS A 40 16.09 -2.63 8.06
N ASP A 41 15.84 -3.52 9.02
CA ASP A 41 15.45 -4.90 8.74
C ASP A 41 14.08 -5.00 8.07
N VAL A 42 13.10 -4.21 8.52
CA VAL A 42 11.75 -4.19 7.91
C VAL A 42 11.80 -3.59 6.51
N ARG A 43 12.54 -2.48 6.33
CA ARG A 43 12.73 -1.86 5.01
C ARG A 43 13.38 -2.84 4.04
N LYS A 44 14.44 -3.52 4.47
CA LYS A 44 15.15 -4.51 3.67
C LYS A 44 14.23 -5.68 3.30
N ALA A 45 13.49 -6.24 4.27
CA ALA A 45 12.55 -7.34 3.99
C ALA A 45 11.49 -6.96 2.96
N LEU A 46 10.97 -5.73 3.03
CA LEU A 46 9.99 -5.23 2.07
C LEU A 46 10.58 -5.07 0.66
N ILE A 47 11.81 -4.55 0.57
CA ILE A 47 12.54 -4.43 -0.70
C ILE A 47 12.81 -5.82 -1.30
N ASP A 48 13.27 -6.77 -0.48
CA ASP A 48 13.60 -8.12 -0.92
C ASP A 48 12.34 -8.85 -1.43
N VAL A 49 11.22 -8.75 -0.70
CA VAL A 49 9.97 -9.41 -1.11
C VAL A 49 9.42 -8.84 -2.42
N LEU A 50 9.52 -7.52 -2.57
CA LEU A 50 9.12 -6.81 -3.77
C LEU A 50 9.98 -7.20 -4.97
N GLY A 51 11.30 -7.26 -4.79
CA GLY A 51 12.23 -7.67 -5.85
C GLY A 51 11.81 -9.02 -6.47
N ARG A 52 11.54 -10.01 -5.62
CA ARG A 52 11.06 -11.33 -6.06
C ARG A 52 9.72 -11.26 -6.79
N TYR A 53 8.79 -10.42 -6.33
CA TYR A 53 7.48 -10.25 -6.98
C TYR A 53 7.60 -9.65 -8.38
N LEU A 54 8.50 -8.68 -8.55
CA LEU A 54 8.70 -8.01 -9.83
C LEU A 54 9.50 -8.84 -10.83
N GLU A 55 10.47 -9.63 -10.35
CA GLU A 55 11.18 -10.61 -11.18
C GLU A 55 10.21 -11.59 -11.87
N GLN A 56 9.12 -11.98 -11.19
CA GLN A 56 8.09 -12.84 -11.78
C GLN A 56 7.24 -12.16 -12.87
N ARG A 57 7.21 -10.82 -12.91
CA ARG A 57 6.36 -10.03 -13.80
C ARG A 57 7.10 -9.37 -14.97
N GLU A 58 8.40 -9.65 -15.15
CA GLU A 58 9.26 -9.08 -16.20
C GLU A 58 9.32 -7.53 -16.23
N ASP A 59 8.82 -6.86 -15.20
CA ASP A 59 8.67 -5.40 -15.17
C ASP A 59 9.87 -4.68 -14.51
N SER A 60 10.92 -5.44 -14.17
CA SER A 60 12.02 -5.05 -13.26
C SER A 60 12.69 -3.69 -13.57
N ALA A 61 12.70 -3.25 -14.83
CA ALA A 61 13.34 -2.01 -15.26
C ALA A 61 12.65 -0.75 -14.71
N ALA A 62 11.31 -0.74 -14.56
CA ALA A 62 10.56 0.41 -14.03
C ALA A 62 10.81 0.61 -12.52
N TRP A 63 11.28 -0.44 -11.85
CA TRP A 63 11.29 -0.54 -10.39
C TRP A 63 12.65 -0.26 -9.75
N GLN A 64 13.74 -0.39 -10.51
CA GLN A 64 15.12 -0.06 -10.12
C GLN A 64 15.24 1.34 -9.47
N GLY A 65 14.41 2.30 -9.89
CA GLY A 65 14.40 3.66 -9.35
C GLY A 65 13.84 3.78 -7.93
N PHE A 66 12.92 2.89 -7.53
CA PHE A 66 12.27 2.92 -6.21
C PHE A 66 13.11 2.23 -5.12
N PHE A 67 14.08 1.40 -5.50
CA PHE A 67 15.02 0.76 -4.59
C PHE A 67 16.16 1.69 -4.12
N ARG A 68 16.15 2.97 -4.53
CA ARG A 68 17.16 3.95 -4.09
C ARG A 68 16.94 4.33 -2.63
N GLU A 69 18.04 4.42 -1.88
CA GLU A 69 17.98 4.74 -0.43
C GLU A 69 17.33 6.10 -0.13
N GLU A 70 17.33 7.02 -1.10
CA GLU A 70 16.77 8.37 -1.05
C GLU A 70 15.23 8.40 -0.93
N VAL A 71 14.54 7.30 -1.26
CA VAL A 71 13.07 7.22 -1.17
C VAL A 71 12.65 7.06 0.29
N SER A 72 11.79 7.95 0.80
CA SER A 72 11.27 7.81 2.16
C SER A 72 10.42 6.55 2.32
N ASP A 73 10.41 5.99 3.53
CA ASP A 73 9.68 4.74 3.80
C ASP A 73 8.17 4.86 3.54
N GLU A 74 7.60 6.04 3.81
CA GLU A 74 6.20 6.34 3.52
C GLU A 74 5.90 6.29 2.02
N VAL A 75 6.77 6.90 1.20
CA VAL A 75 6.64 6.89 -0.26
C VAL A 75 6.84 5.48 -0.77
N LEU A 76 7.84 4.74 -0.26
CA LEU A 76 8.06 3.35 -0.63
C LEU A 76 6.80 2.51 -0.39
N VAL A 77 6.25 2.52 0.83
CA VAL A 77 5.06 1.73 1.19
C VAL A 77 3.83 2.18 0.39
N ASN A 78 3.63 3.49 0.20
CA ASN A 78 2.46 4.01 -0.53
C ASN A 78 2.52 3.68 -2.02
N THR A 79 3.68 3.92 -2.67
CA THR A 79 3.90 3.56 -4.07
C THR A 79 3.65 2.08 -4.25
N LEU A 80 4.21 1.23 -3.38
CA LEU A 80 3.99 -0.21 -3.47
C LEU A 80 2.51 -0.59 -3.44
N SER A 81 1.76 -0.07 -2.46
CA SER A 81 0.32 -0.34 -2.37
C SER A 81 -0.49 0.12 -3.59
N THR A 82 0.02 1.10 -4.34
CA THR A 82 -0.67 1.64 -5.53
C THR A 82 -0.49 0.74 -6.74
N TYR A 83 0.70 0.16 -6.90
CA TYR A 83 1.08 -0.62 -8.07
C TYR A 83 0.85 -2.12 -7.93
N LEU A 84 0.85 -2.63 -6.69
CA LEU A 84 0.36 -3.97 -6.46
C LEU A 84 -1.11 -4.03 -6.92
N ASP A 85 -1.44 -5.14 -7.57
CA ASP A 85 -2.80 -5.40 -8.04
C ASP A 85 -3.70 -5.85 -6.87
N CYS A 86 -3.78 -5.02 -5.84
CA CYS A 86 -4.55 -5.26 -4.65
C CYS A 86 -6.04 -5.04 -4.92
N THR A 87 -6.85 -5.99 -4.47
CA THR A 87 -8.29 -5.89 -4.40
C THR A 87 -8.73 -4.71 -3.51
N PRO A 88 -9.97 -4.22 -3.64
CA PRO A 88 -10.48 -3.17 -2.76
C PRO A 88 -10.38 -3.51 -1.27
N LEU A 89 -10.58 -4.78 -0.91
CA LEU A 89 -10.49 -5.26 0.47
C LEU A 89 -9.05 -5.21 0.99
N GLU A 90 -8.07 -5.60 0.19
CA GLU A 90 -6.65 -5.53 0.57
C GLU A 90 -6.16 -4.08 0.68
N LYS A 91 -6.64 -3.19 -0.19
CA LYS A 91 -6.37 -1.75 -0.08
C LYS A 91 -6.95 -1.17 1.21
N GLN A 92 -8.18 -1.57 1.57
CA GLN A 92 -8.80 -1.18 2.84
C GLN A 92 -8.00 -1.73 4.03
N PHE A 93 -7.58 -2.99 3.97
CA PHE A 93 -6.73 -3.62 4.98
C PHE A 93 -5.40 -2.88 5.17
N LEU A 94 -4.78 -2.35 4.12
CA LEU A 94 -3.58 -1.51 4.23
C LEU A 94 -3.90 -0.12 4.83
N LEU A 95 -5.04 0.47 4.50
CA LEU A 95 -5.46 1.78 4.97
C LEU A 95 -5.72 1.79 6.49
N GLU A 96 -6.28 0.69 7.01
CA GLU A 96 -6.63 0.47 8.42
C GLU A 96 -5.44 0.10 9.31
N ALA A 97 -4.19 0.17 8.81
CA ALA A 97 -3.03 -0.09 9.63
C ALA A 97 -2.78 1.04 10.64
N GLU A 98 -2.57 0.76 11.92
CA GLU A 98 -2.32 1.75 12.99
C GLU A 98 -0.95 2.45 12.89
N GLY A 99 -0.17 2.14 11.86
CA GLY A 99 1.01 2.92 11.48
C GLY A 99 1.82 2.32 10.34
N LEU A 100 2.91 2.99 9.97
CA LEU A 100 3.84 2.65 8.89
C LEU A 100 4.45 1.27 9.07
N HIS A 101 4.87 0.91 10.28
CA HIS A 101 5.42 -0.43 10.57
C HIS A 101 4.38 -1.53 10.37
N GLN A 102 3.16 -1.33 10.86
CA GLN A 102 2.09 -2.30 10.67
C GLN A 102 1.69 -2.38 9.19
N ARG A 103 1.62 -1.24 8.50
CA ARG A 103 1.32 -1.18 7.07
C ARG A 103 2.38 -1.91 6.24
N ALA A 104 3.67 -1.73 6.55
CA ALA A 104 4.77 -2.43 5.87
C ALA A 104 4.71 -3.95 6.09
N ARG A 105 4.37 -4.42 7.30
CA ARG A 105 4.17 -5.85 7.58
C ARG A 105 2.98 -6.41 6.79
N ARG A 106 1.82 -5.76 6.86
CA ARG A 106 0.62 -6.13 6.09
C ARG A 106 0.91 -6.20 4.60
N LEU A 107 1.64 -5.22 4.07
CA LEU A 107 2.06 -5.17 2.67
C LEU A 107 2.97 -6.34 2.31
N ASN A 108 3.96 -6.64 3.14
CA ASN A 108 4.82 -7.81 2.94
C ASN A 108 4.00 -9.11 2.92
N ASP A 109 3.04 -9.27 3.83
CA ASP A 109 2.18 -10.47 3.88
C ASP A 109 1.35 -10.63 2.60
N LEU A 110 0.77 -9.53 2.10
CA LEU A 110 0.05 -9.53 0.83
C LEU A 110 0.94 -9.93 -0.34
N VAL A 111 2.15 -9.36 -0.45
CA VAL A 111 3.08 -9.72 -1.54
C VAL A 111 3.47 -11.19 -1.46
N GLN A 112 3.70 -11.73 -0.27
CA GLN A 112 3.98 -13.15 -0.09
C GLN A 112 2.80 -14.01 -0.54
N PHE A 113 1.57 -13.63 -0.19
CA PHE A 113 0.37 -14.34 -0.64
C PHE A 113 0.25 -14.34 -2.17
N MET A 114 0.41 -13.18 -2.81
CA MET A 114 0.37 -13.05 -4.27
C MET A 114 1.43 -13.90 -4.96
N LEU A 115 2.65 -13.94 -4.41
CA LEU A 115 3.75 -14.80 -4.90
C LEU A 115 3.39 -16.29 -4.83
N HIS A 116 2.76 -16.73 -3.73
CA HIS A 116 2.35 -18.12 -3.55
C HIS A 116 1.20 -18.52 -4.48
N GLU A 117 0.21 -17.65 -4.68
CA GLU A 117 -0.87 -17.91 -5.65
C GLU A 117 -0.33 -18.06 -7.07
N HIS A 118 0.62 -17.22 -7.49
CA HIS A 118 1.25 -17.32 -8.82
C HIS A 118 2.06 -18.61 -8.99
N GLN A 119 2.73 -19.10 -7.94
CA GLN A 119 3.47 -20.37 -7.99
C GLN A 119 2.52 -21.59 -8.04
N GLY A 120 1.39 -21.54 -7.33
CA GLY A 120 0.38 -22.61 -7.38
C GLY A 120 -0.23 -22.78 -8.77
N LEU A 121 -0.41 -21.68 -9.52
CA LEU A 121 -0.91 -21.71 -10.90
C LEU A 121 0.10 -22.27 -11.91
N LYS A 122 1.42 -22.08 -11.69
CA LYS A 122 2.48 -22.62 -12.56
C LYS A 122 2.79 -24.10 -12.34
N GLY A 123 2.33 -24.71 -11.25
CA GLY A 123 2.67 -26.09 -10.87
C GLY A 123 1.82 -27.20 -11.50
N TRP A 124 0.86 -26.85 -12.37
CA TRP A 124 -0.07 -27.79 -13.01
C TRP A 124 0.02 -27.86 -14.54
N ASP A 125 1.00 -27.19 -15.16
CA ASP A 125 1.36 -27.36 -16.58
C ASP A 125 2.64 -28.21 -16.71
#